data_AF-A0A2K8WXH9-F1
#
_entry.id   AF-A0A2K8WXH9-F1
#
_cell.length_a   1.000
_cell.length_b   1.000
_cell.length_c   1.000
_cell.angle_alpha   90.00
_cell.angle_beta   90.00
_cell.angle_gamma   90.00
#
_symmetry.space_group_name_H-M   'P 1'
#
loop_
_entity.id
_entity.type
_entity.pdbx_description
1 polymer ?
#
loop_
_entity_poly.entity_id
_entity_poly.type
_entity_poly.pdbx_seq_one_letter_code
_entity_poly.pdbx_strand_id
1 'polypeptide(L)'
;MKAKILALAVIVFMAGSILIGCGQASKQDAKSVKEDAKVLGNDLKKGAVDTSKDIKMTVNENWKKFEKTSQSAITATDAQIKTWRTKMESAGKAEKEKLTIALNQLEQKNEALKNKLAERGKEFKDGVISFNETTMANEQKFEREFTHDMDEIGAALKDLFKDNVD
;
A
#
# COMPACT_ATOMS: atom_id res chain seq x y z
N MET A 1 -2.70 -3.83 -31.46
CA MET A 1 -3.07 -3.09 -30.23
C MET A 1 -4.57 -2.94 -30.19
N LYS A 2 -5.26 -3.57 -29.22
CA LYS A 2 -6.71 -3.42 -29.02
C LYS A 2 -6.92 -2.49 -27.83
N ALA A 3 -7.27 -1.23 -28.11
CA ALA A 3 -7.65 -0.27 -27.08
C ALA A 3 -9.01 -0.68 -26.50
N LYS A 4 -9.08 -0.94 -25.19
CA LYS A 4 -10.35 -1.06 -24.48
C LYS A 4 -10.67 0.30 -23.87
N ILE A 5 -11.57 1.03 -24.53
CA ILE A 5 -12.27 2.18 -23.98
C ILE A 5 -13.31 1.60 -23.01
N LEU A 6 -13.10 1.74 -21.71
CA LEU A 6 -14.15 1.51 -20.72
C LEU A 6 -14.92 2.82 -20.57
N ALA A 7 -16.17 2.77 -21.04
CA ALA A 7 -17.11 3.87 -21.06
C ALA A 7 -17.42 4.35 -19.63
N LEU A 8 -17.24 5.66 -19.43
CA LEU A 8 -17.80 6.42 -18.32
C LEU A 8 -19.32 6.42 -18.49
N ALA A 9 -20.04 5.65 -17.68
CA ALA A 9 -21.50 5.73 -17.62
C ALA A 9 -21.89 6.94 -16.77
N VAL A 10 -22.20 8.07 -17.42
CA VAL A 10 -22.90 9.20 -16.80
C VAL A 10 -24.36 8.78 -16.60
N ILE A 11 -24.75 8.52 -15.36
CA ILE A 11 -26.15 8.26 -15.02
C ILE A 11 -26.90 9.60 -15.05
N VAL A 12 -27.74 9.77 -16.06
CA VAL A 12 -28.65 10.90 -16.24
C VAL A 12 -29.67 10.90 -15.09
N PHE A 13 -29.70 12.00 -14.34
CA PHE A 13 -30.70 12.28 -13.32
C PHE A 13 -32.00 12.73 -14.01
N MET A 14 -32.96 11.81 -14.19
CA MET A 14 -34.31 12.18 -14.63
C MET A 14 -35.16 12.58 -13.43
N ALA A 15 -35.33 13.90 -13.28
CA ALA A 15 -36.31 14.48 -12.38
C ALA A 15 -37.72 14.43 -13.02
N GLY A 16 -38.68 13.94 -12.22
CA GLY A 16 -40.05 14.45 -12.14
C GLY A 16 -40.95 14.41 -13.38
N SER A 17 -41.87 13.45 -13.41
CA SER A 17 -43.20 13.67 -14.00
C SER A 17 -44.23 12.95 -13.14
N ILE A 18 -44.84 13.71 -12.23
CA ILE A 18 -46.01 13.26 -11.46
C ILE A 18 -47.21 13.44 -12.39
N LEU A 19 -47.80 12.35 -12.87
CA LEU A 19 -49.16 12.38 -13.41
C LEU A 19 -50.09 11.72 -12.40
N ILE A 20 -50.99 12.56 -11.88
CA ILE A 20 -52.05 12.24 -10.93
C ILE A 20 -53.15 11.48 -11.69
N GLY A 21 -53.38 10.22 -11.31
CA GLY A 21 -54.54 9.42 -11.69
C GLY A 21 -55.25 8.89 -10.44
N CYS A 22 -56.55 9.17 -10.33
CA CYS A 22 -57.40 8.96 -9.17
C CYS A 22 -57.71 7.46 -8.90
N GLY A 23 -57.83 7.07 -7.63
CA GLY A 23 -58.53 5.85 -7.21
C GLY A 23 -57.73 4.88 -6.34
N GLN A 24 -57.94 4.95 -5.01
CA GLN A 24 -57.76 3.96 -3.91
C GLN A 24 -56.65 2.88 -3.88
N ALA A 25 -55.87 2.62 -4.93
CA ALA A 25 -54.71 1.72 -4.94
C ALA A 25 -53.43 2.39 -4.40
N SER A 26 -53.37 3.73 -4.37
CA SER A 26 -52.14 4.48 -4.08
C SER A 26 -51.62 4.41 -2.63
N LYS A 27 -52.44 3.96 -1.66
CA LYS A 27 -51.99 3.84 -0.26
C LYS A 27 -51.23 2.54 0.03
N GLN A 28 -51.51 1.48 -0.73
CA GLN A 28 -50.80 0.21 -0.62
C GLN A 28 -49.49 0.27 -1.42
N ASP A 29 -49.53 0.87 -2.61
CA ASP A 29 -48.35 1.07 -3.47
C ASP A 29 -47.35 2.10 -2.91
N ALA A 30 -47.82 3.16 -2.24
CA ALA A 30 -46.89 4.10 -1.59
C ALA A 30 -46.22 3.52 -0.34
N LYS A 31 -46.85 2.55 0.34
CA LYS A 31 -46.25 1.84 1.48
C LYS A 31 -45.22 0.82 1.00
N SER A 32 -45.53 0.02 -0.02
CA SER A 32 -44.60 -0.93 -0.62
C SER A 32 -43.39 -0.22 -1.24
N VAL A 33 -43.59 0.86 -1.99
CA VAL A 33 -42.47 1.67 -2.54
C VAL A 33 -41.57 2.26 -1.43
N LYS A 34 -42.16 2.66 -0.30
CA LYS A 34 -41.38 3.18 0.85
C LYS A 34 -40.64 2.07 1.59
N GLU A 35 -41.21 0.87 1.69
CA GLU A 35 -40.55 -0.31 2.25
C GLU A 35 -39.43 -0.80 1.33
N ASP A 36 -39.65 -0.90 0.02
CA ASP A 36 -38.64 -1.31 -0.96
C ASP A 36 -37.48 -0.32 -1.02
N ALA A 37 -37.74 1.00 -0.98
CA ALA A 37 -36.69 2.02 -0.89
C ALA A 37 -35.89 1.92 0.43
N LYS A 38 -36.54 1.53 1.53
CA LYS A 38 -35.88 1.33 2.82
C LYS A 38 -35.03 0.06 2.83
N VAL A 39 -35.51 -1.02 2.22
CA VAL A 39 -34.77 -2.29 2.05
C VAL A 39 -33.57 -2.07 1.14
N LEU A 40 -33.75 -1.47 -0.03
CA LEU A 40 -32.66 -1.13 -0.95
C LEU A 40 -31.62 -0.20 -0.29
N GLY A 41 -32.07 0.81 0.44
CA GLY A 41 -31.18 1.69 1.19
C GLY A 41 -30.39 0.97 2.30
N ASN A 42 -30.99 -0.02 2.94
CA ASN A 42 -30.31 -0.86 3.94
C ASN A 42 -29.33 -1.84 3.29
N ASP A 43 -29.69 -2.44 2.15
CA ASP A 43 -28.83 -3.36 1.41
C ASP A 43 -27.63 -2.64 0.79
N LEU A 44 -27.81 -1.42 0.27
CA LEU A 44 -26.70 -0.56 -0.17
C LEU A 44 -25.78 -0.19 0.99
N LYS A 45 -26.32 0.16 2.16
CA LYS A 45 -25.52 0.41 3.36
C LYS A 45 -24.76 -0.82 3.80
N LYS A 46 -25.41 -1.98 3.81
CA LYS A 46 -24.79 -3.25 4.19
C LYS A 46 -23.69 -3.66 3.21
N GLY A 47 -23.95 -3.57 1.90
CA GLY A 47 -22.94 -3.82 0.86
C GLY A 47 -21.75 -2.88 0.95
N ALA A 48 -21.97 -1.59 1.23
CA ALA A 48 -20.90 -0.63 1.47
C ALA A 48 -20.08 -0.94 2.74
N VAL A 49 -20.74 -1.36 3.81
CA VAL A 49 -20.08 -1.80 5.06
C VAL A 49 -19.26 -3.06 4.85
N ASP A 50 -19.82 -4.07 4.17
CA ASP A 50 -19.16 -5.33 3.88
C ASP A 50 -17.94 -5.10 2.97
N THR A 51 -18.08 -4.25 1.93
CA THR A 51 -16.96 -3.85 1.05
C THR A 51 -15.86 -3.11 1.83
N SER A 52 -16.23 -2.17 2.71
CA SER A 52 -15.26 -1.44 3.53
C SER A 52 -14.52 -2.37 4.52
N LYS A 53 -15.22 -3.36 5.06
CA LYS A 53 -14.63 -4.40 5.94
C LYS A 53 -13.64 -5.28 5.17
N ASP A 54 -13.99 -5.69 3.96
CA ASP A 54 -13.13 -6.52 3.11
C ASP A 54 -11.88 -5.77 2.66
N ILE A 55 -12.02 -4.48 2.28
CA ILE A 55 -10.89 -3.59 1.99
C ILE A 55 -9.99 -3.47 3.22
N LYS A 56 -10.57 -3.20 4.39
CA LYS A 56 -9.80 -3.07 5.64
C LYS A 56 -9.04 -4.34 5.97
N MET A 57 -9.66 -5.52 5.83
CA MET A 57 -9.01 -6.80 6.10
C MET A 57 -7.82 -6.99 5.15
N THR A 58 -8.06 -6.85 3.84
CA THR A 58 -7.05 -7.02 2.80
C THR A 58 -5.86 -6.09 2.98
N VAL A 59 -6.11 -4.80 3.21
CA VAL A 59 -5.06 -3.79 3.39
C VAL A 59 -4.21 -4.09 4.63
N ASN A 60 -4.82 -4.50 5.75
CA ASN A 60 -4.08 -4.86 6.96
C ASN A 60 -3.26 -6.14 6.81
N GLU A 61 -3.79 -7.15 6.12
CA GLU A 61 -3.06 -8.41 5.90
C GLU A 61 -1.86 -8.19 4.98
N ASN A 62 -2.04 -7.44 3.89
CA ASN A 62 -0.96 -7.06 2.98
C ASN A 62 0.11 -6.25 3.70
N TRP A 63 -0.30 -5.24 4.48
CA TRP A 63 0.63 -4.45 5.29
C TRP A 63 1.47 -5.32 6.24
N LYS A 64 0.85 -6.20 7.02
CA LYS A 64 1.59 -7.07 7.96
C LYS A 64 2.61 -7.97 7.26
N LYS A 65 2.23 -8.51 6.09
CA LYS A 65 3.13 -9.34 5.29
C LYS A 65 4.29 -8.51 4.74
N PHE A 66 3.99 -7.33 4.22
CA PHE A 66 4.98 -6.38 3.72
C PHE A 66 5.94 -5.96 4.83
N GLU A 67 5.43 -5.48 5.97
CA GLU A 67 6.21 -5.05 7.14
C GLU A 67 7.18 -6.13 7.60
N LYS A 68 6.71 -7.37 7.77
CA LYS A 68 7.56 -8.49 8.17
C LYS A 68 8.68 -8.76 7.15
N THR A 69 8.36 -8.73 5.87
CA THR A 69 9.32 -9.00 4.79
C THR A 69 10.37 -7.89 4.72
N SER A 70 9.92 -6.63 4.76
CA SER A 70 10.78 -5.44 4.76
C SER A 70 11.69 -5.39 5.99
N GLN A 71 11.16 -5.69 7.18
CA GLN A 71 11.98 -5.78 8.39
C GLN A 71 13.06 -6.85 8.29
N SER A 72 12.72 -8.01 7.72
CA SER A 72 13.69 -9.10 7.49
C SER A 72 14.77 -8.67 6.50
N ALA A 73 14.40 -7.96 5.43
CA ALA A 73 15.34 -7.45 4.43
C ALA A 73 16.28 -6.38 5.01
N ILE A 74 15.76 -5.42 5.78
CA ILE A 74 16.57 -4.41 6.49
C ILE A 74 17.59 -5.09 7.40
N THR A 75 17.16 -6.06 8.21
CA THR A 75 18.06 -6.78 9.13
C THR A 75 19.11 -7.61 8.38
N ALA A 76 18.75 -8.19 7.24
CA ALA A 76 19.72 -8.89 6.40
C ALA A 76 20.77 -7.92 5.82
N THR A 77 20.34 -6.74 5.36
CA THR A 77 21.23 -5.66 4.90
C THR A 77 22.18 -5.21 6.00
N ASP A 78 21.70 -4.98 7.22
CA ASP A 78 22.53 -4.62 8.38
C ASP A 78 23.62 -5.68 8.63
N ALA A 79 23.23 -6.96 8.60
CA ALA A 79 24.15 -8.07 8.79
C ALA A 79 25.21 -8.15 7.68
N GLN A 80 24.82 -7.87 6.42
CA GLN A 80 25.74 -7.81 5.29
C GLN A 80 26.73 -6.65 5.44
N ILE A 81 26.25 -5.44 5.76
CA ILE A 81 27.11 -4.27 6.00
C ILE A 81 28.11 -4.57 7.11
N LYS A 82 27.67 -5.17 8.22
CA LYS A 82 28.56 -5.56 9.32
C LYS A 82 29.62 -6.58 8.88
N THR A 83 29.23 -7.58 8.10
CA THR A 83 30.15 -8.58 7.56
C THR A 83 31.22 -7.93 6.68
N TRP A 84 30.81 -7.00 5.83
CA TRP A 84 31.73 -6.27 4.95
C TRP A 84 32.69 -5.35 5.70
N ARG A 85 32.21 -4.69 6.77
CA ARG A 85 33.07 -3.91 7.68
C ARG A 85 34.20 -4.76 8.28
N THR A 86 33.93 -6.02 8.62
CA THR A 86 34.98 -6.93 9.12
C THR A 86 35.93 -7.35 7.99
N LYS A 87 35.41 -7.70 6.81
CA LYS A 87 36.26 -8.14 5.68
C LYS A 87 37.23 -7.08 5.18
N MET A 88 36.85 -5.81 5.23
CA MET A 88 37.72 -4.72 4.78
C MET A 88 38.82 -4.33 5.79
N GLU A 89 38.90 -4.98 6.95
CA GLU A 89 39.97 -4.71 7.93
C GLU A 89 41.36 -5.05 7.37
N SER A 90 41.44 -6.05 6.49
CA SER A 90 42.66 -6.47 5.80
C SER A 90 42.96 -5.65 4.53
N ALA A 91 42.05 -4.77 4.11
CA ALA A 91 42.24 -3.95 2.91
C ALA A 91 43.33 -2.88 3.11
N GLY A 92 44.02 -2.51 2.02
CA GLY A 92 44.95 -1.39 2.02
C GLY A 92 44.26 -0.06 2.38
N LYS A 93 45.02 0.89 2.95
CA LYS A 93 44.47 2.15 3.51
C LYS A 93 43.51 2.89 2.57
N ALA A 94 43.89 3.09 1.30
CA ALA A 94 43.08 3.82 0.33
C ALA A 94 41.77 3.09 -0.01
N GLU A 95 41.82 1.77 -0.18
CA GLU A 95 40.64 0.96 -0.45
C GLU A 95 39.71 0.92 0.78
N LYS A 96 40.29 0.78 1.97
CA LYS A 96 39.55 0.83 3.24
C LYS A 96 38.79 2.14 3.40
N GLU A 97 39.41 3.28 3.06
CA GLU A 97 38.75 4.59 3.12
C GLU A 97 37.56 4.68 2.15
N LYS A 98 37.78 4.28 0.89
CA LYS A 98 36.73 4.24 -0.15
C LYS A 98 35.54 3.35 0.26
N LEU A 99 35.82 2.13 0.71
CA LEU A 99 34.80 1.17 1.16
C LEU A 99 34.05 1.69 2.39
N THR A 100 34.74 2.37 3.30
CA THR A 100 34.11 2.95 4.52
C THR A 100 33.06 3.98 4.14
N ILE A 101 33.40 4.89 3.22
CA ILE A 101 32.48 5.94 2.77
C ILE A 101 31.24 5.32 2.13
N ALA A 102 31.42 4.35 1.24
CA ALA A 102 30.32 3.69 0.56
C ALA A 102 29.42 2.90 1.53
N LEU A 103 30.00 2.14 2.47
CA LEU A 103 29.23 1.42 3.48
C LEU A 103 28.47 2.38 4.41
N ASN A 104 29.06 3.51 4.80
CA ASN A 104 28.36 4.52 5.60
C ASN A 104 27.12 5.08 4.88
N GLN A 105 27.23 5.33 3.57
CA GLN A 105 26.09 5.79 2.76
C GLN A 105 24.99 4.74 2.67
N LEU A 106 25.35 3.46 2.50
CA LEU A 106 24.39 2.35 2.44
C LEU A 106 23.71 2.12 3.79
N GLU A 107 24.45 2.23 4.89
CA GLU A 107 23.90 2.16 6.24
C GLU A 107 22.91 3.29 6.52
N GLN A 108 23.25 4.53 6.13
CA GLN A 108 22.32 5.66 6.23
C GLN A 108 21.04 5.45 5.43
N LYS A 109 21.13 4.90 4.21
CA LYS A 109 19.94 4.56 3.41
C LYS A 109 19.10 3.46 4.07
N ASN A 110 19.73 2.42 4.61
CA ASN A 110 19.02 1.32 5.29
C ASN A 110 18.30 1.82 6.56
N GLU A 111 18.95 2.69 7.35
CA GLU A 111 18.32 3.31 8.52
C GLU A 111 17.17 4.26 8.13
N ALA A 112 17.29 4.98 7.01
CA ALA A 112 16.18 5.78 6.48
C ALA A 112 14.97 4.91 6.12
N LEU A 113 15.19 3.73 5.50
CA LEU A 113 14.12 2.79 5.19
C LEU A 113 13.49 2.18 6.44
N LYS A 114 14.29 1.85 7.45
CA LYS A 114 13.80 1.40 8.75
C LYS A 114 12.89 2.43 9.40
N ASN A 115 13.28 3.70 9.37
CA ASN A 115 12.44 4.80 9.88
C ASN A 115 11.16 4.96 9.07
N LYS A 116 11.24 4.93 7.73
CA LYS A 116 10.09 4.99 6.81
C LYS A 116 9.10 3.86 7.08
N LEU A 117 9.59 2.64 7.32
CA LEU A 117 8.75 1.48 7.66
C LEU A 117 8.07 1.65 9.02
N ALA A 118 8.83 2.11 10.03
CA ALA A 118 8.32 2.31 11.38
C ALA A 118 7.26 3.42 11.45
N GLU A 119 7.48 4.52 10.73
CA GLU A 119 6.49 5.60 10.61
C GLU A 119 5.20 5.09 9.97
N ARG A 120 5.31 4.35 8.86
CA ARG A 120 4.13 3.77 8.21
C ARG A 120 3.41 2.75 9.12
N GLY A 121 4.14 1.91 9.84
CA GLY A 121 3.56 0.96 10.80
C GLY A 121 2.83 1.65 11.95
N LYS A 122 3.33 2.81 12.40
CA LYS A 122 2.63 3.65 13.36
C LYS A 122 1.30 4.17 12.81
N GLU A 123 1.26 4.59 11.54
CA GLU A 123 0.01 5.05 10.90
C GLU A 123 -1.07 3.95 10.85
N PHE A 124 -0.67 2.70 10.61
CA PHE A 124 -1.56 1.54 10.71
C PHE A 124 -2.07 1.31 12.13
N LYS A 125 -1.17 1.40 13.13
CA LYS A 125 -1.50 1.18 14.54
C LYS A 125 -2.42 2.25 15.11
N ASP A 126 -2.16 3.51 14.78
CA ASP A 126 -2.92 4.66 15.27
C ASP A 126 -4.27 4.82 14.54
N GLY A 127 -4.51 4.02 13.49
CA GLY A 127 -5.78 4.00 12.77
C GLY A 127 -6.02 5.25 11.92
N VAL A 128 -4.96 5.99 11.57
CA VAL A 128 -5.05 7.20 10.75
C VAL A 128 -5.25 6.90 9.26
N ILE A 129 -5.11 5.63 8.88
CA ILE A 129 -5.35 5.15 7.52
C ILE A 129 -6.85 5.00 7.27
N SER A 130 -7.36 5.74 6.28
CA SER A 130 -8.71 5.50 5.74
C SER A 130 -8.74 4.17 5.00
N PHE A 131 -9.85 3.43 4.97
CA PHE A 131 -9.95 2.14 4.25
C PHE A 131 -10.90 2.28 3.06
N ASN A 132 -10.38 2.78 1.94
CA ASN A 132 -11.07 2.94 0.66
C ASN A 132 -10.15 2.51 -0.51
N GLU A 133 -10.64 2.57 -1.75
CA GLU A 133 -9.86 2.18 -2.93
C GLU A 133 -8.58 2.99 -3.11
N THR A 134 -8.60 4.29 -2.79
CA THR A 134 -7.41 5.16 -2.84
C THR A 134 -6.32 4.67 -1.89
N THR A 135 -6.69 4.14 -0.72
CA THR A 135 -5.74 3.54 0.23
C THR A 135 -5.03 2.35 -0.37
N MET A 136 -5.73 1.47 -1.08
CA MET A 136 -5.09 0.33 -1.72
C MET A 136 -4.02 0.77 -2.74
N ALA A 137 -4.32 1.80 -3.54
CA ALA A 137 -3.37 2.35 -4.49
C ALA A 137 -2.15 3.01 -3.81
N ASN A 138 -2.39 3.71 -2.70
CA ASN A 138 -1.34 4.34 -1.90
C ASN A 138 -0.42 3.30 -1.24
N GLU A 139 -0.98 2.23 -0.66
CA GLU A 139 -0.18 1.12 -0.11
C GLU A 139 0.69 0.50 -1.20
N GLN A 140 0.10 0.14 -2.33
CA GLN A 140 0.87 -0.46 -3.43
C GLN A 140 1.97 0.46 -3.94
N LYS A 141 1.75 1.78 -3.94
CA LYS A 141 2.79 2.75 -4.30
C LYS A 141 3.91 2.75 -3.27
N PHE A 142 3.58 2.83 -1.99
CA PHE A 142 4.54 2.78 -0.89
C PHE A 142 5.39 1.49 -0.96
N GLU A 143 4.75 0.33 -1.12
CA GLU A 143 5.41 -0.98 -1.19
C GLU A 143 6.39 -1.05 -2.37
N ARG A 144 6.00 -0.54 -3.55
CA ARG A 144 6.87 -0.50 -4.73
C ARG A 144 8.08 0.40 -4.53
N GLU A 145 7.88 1.61 -4.04
CA GLU A 145 8.97 2.56 -3.80
C GLU A 145 9.95 2.00 -2.75
N PHE A 146 9.43 1.48 -1.65
CA PHE A 146 10.26 0.88 -0.61
C PHE A 146 11.05 -0.33 -1.13
N THR A 147 10.42 -1.20 -1.91
CA THR A 147 11.09 -2.38 -2.49
C THR A 147 12.18 -1.94 -3.46
N HIS A 148 11.90 -0.93 -4.29
CA HIS A 148 12.90 -0.35 -5.19
C HIS A 148 14.10 0.21 -4.42
N ASP A 149 13.87 0.98 -3.35
CA ASP A 149 14.93 1.53 -2.51
C ASP A 149 15.78 0.41 -1.87
N MET A 150 15.16 -0.70 -1.43
CA MET A 150 15.86 -1.88 -0.91
C MET A 150 16.68 -2.59 -1.99
N ASP A 151 16.14 -2.75 -3.19
CA ASP A 151 16.82 -3.37 -4.32
C ASP A 151 18.06 -2.56 -4.74
N GLU A 152 17.96 -1.23 -4.73
CA GLU A 152 19.10 -0.34 -4.99
C GLU A 152 20.23 -0.52 -3.95
N ILE A 153 19.89 -0.67 -2.67
CA ILE A 153 20.90 -0.95 -1.63
C ILE A 153 21.55 -2.32 -1.88
N GLY A 154 20.76 -3.35 -2.19
CA GLY A 154 21.27 -4.69 -2.48
C GLY A 154 22.20 -4.71 -3.70
N ALA A 155 21.83 -4.02 -4.78
CA ALA A 155 22.66 -3.87 -5.97
C ALA A 155 23.96 -3.12 -5.64
N ALA A 156 23.88 -2.01 -4.91
CA ALA A 156 25.05 -1.23 -4.52
C ALA A 156 26.01 -2.01 -3.60
N LEU A 157 25.49 -2.80 -2.66
CA LEU A 157 26.30 -3.71 -1.84
C LEU A 157 27.02 -4.75 -2.69
N LYS A 158 26.31 -5.37 -3.65
CA LYS A 158 26.90 -6.37 -4.55
C LYS A 158 28.00 -5.75 -5.41
N ASP A 159 27.76 -4.57 -5.97
CA ASP A 159 28.72 -3.88 -6.84
C ASP A 159 29.95 -3.40 -6.07
N LEU A 160 29.77 -2.95 -4.82
CA LEU A 160 30.87 -2.48 -3.97
C LEU A 160 31.92 -3.56 -3.69
N PHE A 161 31.50 -4.83 -3.67
CA PHE A 161 32.38 -5.96 -3.35
C PHE A 161 32.57 -6.95 -4.49
N LYS A 162 32.15 -6.60 -5.71
CA LYS A 162 32.24 -7.48 -6.87
C LYS A 162 33.66 -7.99 -7.14
N ASP A 163 34.67 -7.17 -6.83
CA ASP A 163 36.09 -7.48 -7.01
C ASP A 163 36.75 -8.06 -5.74
N ASN A 164 36.00 -8.19 -4.64
CA ASN A 164 36.44 -8.73 -3.34
C ASN A 164 35.77 -10.08 -3.01
N VAL A 165 35.21 -10.76 -4.02
CA VAL A 165 34.71 -12.14 -3.94
C VAL A 165 35.72 -13.06 -4.63
N ASP A 166 36.85 -13.30 -3.96
CA ASP A 166 37.72 -14.45 -4.19
C ASP A 166 37.66 -15.38 -2.96
#